data_AF-A0AAV7QLY9-F1
#
_entry.id   AF-A0AAV7QLY9-F1
#
_cell.length_a   1.000
_cell.length_b   1.000
_cell.length_c   1.000
_cell.angle_alpha   90.00
_cell.angle_beta   90.00
_cell.angle_gamma   90.00
#
_symmetry.space_group_name_H-M   'P 1'
#
loop_
_entity.id
_entity.type
_entity.pdbx_description
1 polymer ?
#
loop_
_entity_poly.entity_id
_entity_poly.type
_entity_poly.pdbx_seq_one_letter_code
_entity_poly.pdbx_strand_id
1 'polypeptide(L)'
;MSHSKGMEGVEAVTCAILVQGAKKMGSGRTGYQVTVYPFIEVSFQNAVYQTSIAAGSNPCWNEELQLVLKSPSDDYSFSGLSNIKDKVYINIFDEVVVEQHEVNHTKERIKTELLWVGELVKNVKPCYTM
;
A
#
# COMPACT_ATOMS: atom_id res chain seq x y z
N MET A 1 -13.11 25.16 35.67
CA MET A 1 -13.11 23.69 35.46
C MET A 1 -13.53 23.40 34.04
N SER A 2 -12.56 23.40 33.14
CA SER A 2 -12.71 23.01 31.74
C SER A 2 -12.87 21.50 31.68
N HIS A 3 -14.11 21.02 31.50
CA HIS A 3 -14.36 19.64 31.13
C HIS A 3 -14.07 19.49 29.64
N SER A 4 -12.87 19.03 29.31
CA SER A 4 -12.57 18.44 28.02
C SER A 4 -13.38 17.15 27.89
N LYS A 5 -14.52 17.22 27.18
CA LYS A 5 -15.24 16.03 26.73
C LYS A 5 -14.28 15.20 25.87
N GLY A 6 -14.03 13.97 26.32
CA GLY A 6 -13.32 12.98 25.53
C GLY A 6 -14.02 12.80 24.19
N MET A 7 -13.24 12.88 23.12
CA MET A 7 -13.66 12.54 21.76
C MET A 7 -13.69 11.01 21.68
N GLU A 8 -14.75 10.42 22.23
CA GLU A 8 -15.08 9.02 22.02
C GLU A 8 -15.97 8.94 20.76
N GLY A 9 -15.42 8.41 19.66
CA GLY A 9 -16.20 8.06 18.47
C GLY A 9 -16.20 9.05 17.30
N VAL A 10 -15.03 9.51 16.83
CA VAL A 10 -14.94 9.97 15.43
C VAL A 10 -14.78 8.74 14.55
N GLU A 11 -15.82 8.41 13.79
CA GLU A 11 -15.73 7.47 12.68
C GLU A 11 -14.64 8.03 11.75
N ALA A 12 -13.50 7.34 11.65
CA ALA A 12 -12.41 7.82 10.82
C ALA A 12 -12.91 7.91 9.37
N VAL A 13 -12.80 9.08 8.75
CA VAL A 13 -13.11 9.22 7.33
C VAL A 13 -12.07 8.40 6.58
N THR A 14 -12.49 7.40 5.82
CA THR A 14 -11.58 6.55 5.05
C THR A 14 -11.77 6.73 3.55
N CYS A 15 -10.68 6.57 2.81
CA CYS A 15 -10.68 6.36 1.38
C CYS A 15 -10.45 4.87 1.11
N ALA A 16 -11.40 4.22 0.44
CA ALA A 16 -11.24 2.82 0.05
C ALA A 16 -10.51 2.72 -1.29
N ILE A 17 -9.49 1.87 -1.35
CA ILE A 17 -8.83 1.49 -2.61
C ILE A 17 -9.04 0.00 -2.83
N LEU A 18 -9.76 -0.32 -3.90
CA LEU A 18 -9.96 -1.68 -4.38
C LEU A 18 -8.78 -2.09 -5.26
N VAL A 19 -8.02 -3.07 -4.79
CA VAL A 19 -6.87 -3.64 -5.49
C VAL A 19 -7.25 -4.98 -6.09
N GLN A 20 -7.49 -5.00 -7.40
CA GLN A 20 -7.96 -6.19 -8.11
C GLN A 20 -6.81 -7.16 -8.44
N GLY A 21 -5.81 -6.69 -9.18
CA GLY A 21 -4.72 -7.56 -9.66
C GLY A 21 -3.75 -6.86 -10.60
N ALA A 22 -2.67 -7.55 -10.93
CA ALA A 22 -1.69 -7.15 -11.95
C ALA A 22 -1.51 -8.26 -12.99
N LYS A 23 -0.98 -7.93 -14.17
CA LYS A 23 -0.71 -8.91 -15.24
C LYS A 23 0.68 -8.72 -15.80
N LYS A 24 1.28 -9.82 -16.28
CA LYS A 24 2.61 -9.84 -16.92
C LYS A 24 3.74 -9.33 -16.01
N MET A 25 3.65 -9.64 -14.72
CA MET A 25 4.73 -9.42 -13.77
C MET A 25 5.84 -10.44 -14.08
N GLY A 26 7.01 -9.96 -14.51
CA GLY A 26 8.12 -10.84 -14.87
C GLY A 26 9.46 -10.19 -14.59
N SER A 27 10.37 -10.96 -14.00
CA SER A 27 11.78 -10.57 -13.88
C SER A 27 12.43 -10.67 -15.26
N GLY A 28 13.02 -9.57 -15.75
CA GLY A 28 13.64 -9.48 -17.07
C GLY A 28 14.92 -10.32 -17.27
N ARG A 29 15.10 -11.42 -16.53
CA ARG A 29 16.29 -12.28 -16.58
C ARG A 29 15.96 -13.65 -17.17
N THR A 30 16.30 -13.79 -18.45
CA THR A 30 16.72 -15.00 -19.18
C THR A 30 16.21 -16.37 -18.69
N GLY A 31 15.33 -16.99 -19.48
CA GLY A 31 15.26 -18.46 -19.67
C GLY A 31 14.58 -19.31 -18.58
N TYR A 32 14.42 -18.82 -17.35
CA TYR A 32 13.75 -19.54 -16.27
C TYR A 32 12.43 -18.83 -15.90
N GLN A 33 11.35 -19.60 -15.69
CA GLN A 33 10.14 -19.06 -15.04
C GLN A 33 10.47 -18.70 -13.59
N VAL A 34 10.91 -17.46 -13.36
CA VAL A 34 11.08 -16.92 -12.01
C VAL A 34 9.68 -16.72 -11.43
N THR A 35 9.36 -17.47 -10.37
CA THR A 35 8.17 -17.23 -9.56
C THR A 35 8.36 -15.91 -8.80
N VAL A 36 7.46 -14.97 -9.02
CA VAL A 36 7.39 -13.70 -8.30
C VAL A 36 6.37 -13.79 -7.17
N TYR A 37 6.56 -13.01 -6.11
CA TYR A 37 5.70 -12.92 -4.94
C TYR A 37 5.32 -11.46 -4.66
N PRO A 38 4.54 -10.85 -5.55
CA PRO A 38 4.25 -9.43 -5.41
C PRO A 38 3.24 -9.07 -4.34
N PHE A 39 3.42 -7.86 -3.81
CA PHE A 39 2.43 -7.14 -3.02
C PHE A 39 2.40 -5.66 -3.43
N ILE A 40 1.30 -4.99 -3.12
CA ILE A 40 1.15 -3.55 -3.35
C ILE A 40 1.35 -2.82 -2.04
N GLU A 41 2.11 -1.73 -2.10
CA GLU A 41 2.23 -0.75 -1.05
C GLU A 41 1.53 0.54 -1.47
N VAL A 42 0.69 1.07 -0.59
CA VAL A 42 0.02 2.35 -0.77
C VAL A 42 0.48 3.32 0.31
N SER A 43 1.12 4.41 -0.10
CA SER A 43 1.52 5.50 0.78
C SER A 43 0.57 6.69 0.64
N PHE A 44 0.01 7.15 1.77
CA PHE A 44 -0.94 8.25 1.84
C PHE A 44 -0.84 8.99 3.18
N GLN A 45 -0.79 10.34 3.17
CA GLN A 45 -0.72 11.18 4.38
C GLN A 45 0.23 10.67 5.47
N ASN A 46 1.43 10.25 5.06
CA ASN A 46 2.49 9.73 5.93
C ASN A 46 2.20 8.37 6.60
N ALA A 47 1.18 7.66 6.13
CA ALA A 47 0.86 6.28 6.48
C ALA A 47 1.10 5.35 5.29
N VAL A 48 1.42 4.09 5.59
CA VAL A 48 1.67 3.03 4.61
C VAL A 48 0.69 1.88 4.84
N TYR A 49 0.09 1.40 3.76
CA TYR A 49 -0.86 0.30 3.72
C TYR A 49 -0.35 -0.74 2.73
N GLN A 50 -0.59 -2.02 2.97
CA GLN A 50 -0.10 -3.08 2.10
C GLN A 50 -1.17 -4.15 1.90
N THR A 51 -1.19 -4.74 0.70
CA THR A 51 -1.96 -5.96 0.44
C THR A 51 -1.23 -7.17 1.00
N SER A 52 -1.90 -8.32 1.03
CA SER A 52 -1.21 -9.61 1.16
C SER A 52 -0.28 -9.85 -0.05
N ILE A 53 0.65 -10.78 0.15
CA ILE A 53 1.54 -11.27 -0.92
C ILE A 53 0.78 -12.30 -1.76
N ALA A 54 0.82 -12.13 -3.09
CA ALA A 54 0.21 -13.05 -4.03
C ALA A 54 1.29 -13.70 -4.90
N ALA A 55 1.20 -15.01 -5.16
CA ALA A 55 2.19 -15.72 -5.96
C ALA A 55 1.90 -15.62 -7.47
N GLY A 56 2.97 -15.53 -8.27
CA GLY A 56 2.94 -15.67 -9.72
C GLY A 56 2.81 -14.37 -10.50
N SER A 57 2.97 -14.47 -11.83
CA SER A 57 3.07 -13.34 -12.76
C SER A 57 1.75 -12.58 -13.03
N ASN A 58 0.63 -13.09 -12.51
CA ASN A 58 -0.69 -12.51 -12.64
C ASN A 58 -1.42 -12.56 -11.29
N PRO A 59 -0.96 -11.80 -10.28
CA PRO A 59 -1.53 -11.83 -8.94
C PRO A 59 -2.97 -11.30 -8.92
N CYS A 60 -3.80 -11.93 -8.10
CA CYS A 60 -5.17 -11.51 -7.78
C CYS A 60 -5.24 -11.24 -6.27
N TRP A 61 -5.21 -9.98 -5.87
CA TRP A 61 -5.36 -9.62 -4.46
C TRP A 61 -6.83 -9.59 -4.07
N ASN A 62 -7.67 -8.92 -4.86
CA ASN A 62 -9.07 -8.66 -4.52
C ASN A 62 -9.23 -8.11 -3.09
N GLU A 63 -8.31 -7.23 -2.70
CA GLU A 63 -8.24 -6.65 -1.37
C GLU A 63 -8.70 -5.19 -1.41
N GLU A 64 -9.36 -4.78 -0.32
CA GLU A 64 -9.74 -3.39 -0.10
C GLU A 64 -8.83 -2.81 0.99
N LEU A 65 -8.07 -1.77 0.65
CA LEU A 65 -7.28 -1.01 1.62
C LEU A 65 -8.06 0.21 2.07
N GLN A 66 -8.25 0.34 3.38
CA GLN A 66 -8.94 1.46 4.03
C GLN A 66 -7.91 2.51 4.49
N LEU A 67 -7.74 3.56 3.68
CA LEU A 67 -6.79 4.63 3.96
C LEU A 67 -7.44 5.65 4.88
N VAL A 68 -6.81 5.97 6.00
CA VAL A 68 -7.33 6.98 6.92
C VAL A 68 -7.08 8.36 6.32
N LEU A 69 -8.14 9.14 6.13
CA LEU A 69 -8.10 10.53 5.68
C LEU A 69 -8.07 11.45 6.89
N LYS A 70 -7.04 12.29 6.96
CA LYS A 70 -6.89 13.37 7.93
C LYS A 70 -7.07 14.69 7.20
N SER A 71 -8.11 15.43 7.55
CA SER A 71 -8.33 16.75 6.98
C SER A 71 -7.44 17.78 7.67
N PRO A 72 -6.92 18.80 6.95
CA PRO A 72 -6.32 19.96 7.59
C PRO A 72 -7.28 20.57 8.62
N SER A 73 -6.78 20.85 9.83
CA SER A 73 -7.57 21.40 10.93
C SER A 73 -8.77 20.54 11.38
N ASP A 74 -8.77 19.24 11.06
CA ASP A 74 -9.90 18.33 11.31
C ASP A 74 -11.23 18.80 10.68
N ASP A 75 -11.16 19.58 9.61
CA ASP A 75 -12.34 20.06 8.88
C ASP A 75 -12.82 19.02 7.85
N TYR A 76 -13.71 18.13 8.27
CA TYR A 76 -14.34 17.13 7.41
C TYR A 76 -15.60 17.65 6.70
N SER A 77 -15.83 18.98 6.69
CA SER A 77 -16.89 19.59 5.88
C SER A 77 -16.63 19.41 4.39
N PHE A 78 -17.67 19.61 3.58
CA PHE A 78 -17.55 19.59 2.12
C PHE A 78 -16.43 20.50 1.60
N SER A 79 -16.31 21.71 2.15
CA SER A 79 -15.24 22.67 1.79
C SER A 79 -13.85 22.19 2.23
N GLY A 80 -13.73 21.63 3.43
CA GLY A 80 -12.47 21.11 3.95
C GLY A 80 -11.95 19.94 3.10
N LEU A 81 -12.82 18.97 2.81
CA LEU A 81 -12.49 17.82 1.97
C LEU A 81 -12.19 18.21 0.51
N SER A 82 -12.90 19.20 -0.05
CA SER A 82 -12.64 19.72 -1.40
C SER A 82 -11.26 20.36 -1.56
N ASN A 83 -10.67 20.82 -0.46
CA ASN A 83 -9.35 21.45 -0.44
C ASN A 83 -8.20 20.45 -0.28
N ILE A 84 -8.49 19.17 -0.03
CA ILE A 84 -7.48 18.12 0.08
C ILE A 84 -6.86 17.88 -1.30
N LYS A 85 -5.55 18.06 -1.40
CA LYS A 85 -4.75 17.87 -2.63
C LYS A 85 -3.71 16.76 -2.48
N ASP A 86 -3.88 15.93 -1.47
CA ASP A 86 -2.95 14.85 -1.17
C ASP A 86 -2.90 13.84 -2.32
N LYS A 87 -1.71 13.24 -2.46
CA LYS A 87 -1.43 12.21 -3.46
C LYS A 87 -1.40 10.86 -2.78
N VAL A 88 -1.95 9.87 -3.49
CA VAL A 88 -1.75 8.46 -3.17
C VAL A 88 -0.64 7.93 -4.06
N TYR A 89 0.37 7.36 -3.44
CA TYR A 89 1.46 6.67 -4.14
C TYR A 89 1.22 5.17 -4.02
N ILE A 90 1.12 4.49 -5.15
CA ILE A 90 0.91 3.04 -5.22
C ILE A 90 2.18 2.45 -5.83
N ASN A 91 2.91 1.70 -5.02
CA ASN A 91 4.09 0.95 -5.45
C ASN A 91 3.74 -0.52 -5.52
N ILE A 92 4.36 -1.21 -6.47
CA ILE A 92 4.31 -2.67 -6.53
C ILE A 92 5.71 -3.21 -6.30
N PHE A 93 5.81 -4.14 -5.35
CA PHE A 93 7.05 -4.79 -4.98
C PHE A 93 6.96 -6.28 -5.28
N ASP A 94 8.10 -6.89 -5.60
CA ASP A 94 8.28 -8.34 -5.62
C ASP A 94 9.05 -8.74 -4.35
N GLU A 95 8.48 -9.60 -3.51
CA GLU A 95 9.17 -10.14 -2.35
C GLU A 95 10.14 -11.23 -2.80
N VAL A 96 11.44 -10.97 -2.65
CA VAL A 96 12.48 -11.94 -2.96
C VAL A 96 13.10 -12.44 -1.66
N VAL A 97 12.95 -13.74 -1.41
CA VAL A 97 13.65 -14.43 -0.31
C VAL A 97 15.04 -14.81 -0.81
N VAL A 98 16.06 -14.13 -0.30
CA VAL A 98 17.46 -14.46 -0.61
C VAL A 98 18.02 -15.28 0.55
N GLU A 99 18.27 -16.55 0.30
CA GLU A 99 19.02 -17.41 1.22
C GLU A 99 20.52 -17.16 1.02
N GLN A 100 21.15 -16.50 2.01
CA GLN A 100 22.60 -16.38 2.05
C GLN A 100 23.19 -17.57 2.81
N HIS A 101 23.76 -18.53 2.07
CA HIS A 101 24.62 -19.55 2.65
C HIS A 101 26.01 -18.96 2.88
N GLU A 102 26.30 -18.57 4.13
CA GLU A 102 27.69 -18.31 4.54
C GLU A 102 28.43 -19.65 4.64
N VAL A 103 29.50 -19.82 3.84
CA VAL A 103 30.28 -21.07 3.73
C VAL A 103 31.02 -21.45 5.03
N ASN A 104 30.91 -20.66 6.10
CA ASN A 104 31.52 -20.94 7.39
C ASN A 104 30.43 -20.97 8.48
N HIS A 105 29.97 -22.19 8.78
CA HIS A 105 29.19 -22.61 9.95
C HIS A 105 28.57 -21.53 10.84
N THR A 106 27.23 -21.60 10.95
CA THR A 106 26.33 -20.99 11.95
C THR A 106 25.85 -19.56 11.70
N LYS A 107 24.95 -19.39 10.70
CA LYS A 107 23.65 -18.71 10.80
C LYS A 107 23.04 -18.58 9.40
N GLU A 108 21.90 -19.22 9.17
CA GLU A 108 21.06 -18.92 8.01
C GLU A 108 20.48 -17.50 8.20
N ARG A 109 20.91 -16.55 7.37
CA ARG A 109 20.33 -15.20 7.30
C ARG A 109 19.39 -15.17 6.12
N ILE A 110 18.10 -15.28 6.39
CA ILE A 110 17.06 -14.98 5.41
C ILE A 110 16.98 -13.46 5.30
N LYS A 111 17.26 -12.92 4.13
CA LYS A 111 17.09 -11.50 3.83
C LYS A 111 15.94 -11.34 2.84
N THR A 112 14.89 -10.66 3.26
CA THR A 112 13.84 -10.20 2.35
C THR A 112 14.34 -8.96 1.62
N GLU A 113 14.44 -9.03 0.30
CA GLU A 113 14.73 -7.87 -0.55
C GLU A 113 13.46 -7.47 -1.31
N LEU A 114 13.19 -6.16 -1.37
CA LEU A 114 12.07 -5.59 -2.10
C LEU A 114 12.56 -5.02 -3.42
N LEU A 115 12.14 -5.62 -4.53
CA LEU A 115 12.40 -5.07 -5.85
C LEU A 115 11.22 -4.20 -6.26
N TRP A 116 11.46 -2.92 -6.51
CA TRP A 116 10.43 -2.02 -7.04
C TRP A 116 10.13 -2.38 -8.48
N VAL A 117 8.86 -2.69 -8.77
CA VAL A 117 8.39 -3.14 -10.09
C VAL A 117 7.68 -2.00 -10.85
N GLY A 118 7.20 -0.96 -10.16
CA GLY A 118 6.60 0.21 -10.77
C GLY A 118 5.81 1.10 -9.78
N GLU A 119 5.44 2.29 -10.24
CA GLU A 119 4.70 3.31 -9.48
C GLU A 119 3.49 3.82 -10.26
N LEU A 120 2.38 4.02 -9.55
CA LEU A 120 1.22 4.74 -10.00
C LEU A 120 0.85 5.82 -8.98
N VAL A 121 0.84 7.08 -9.43
CA VAL A 121 0.40 8.21 -8.60
C VAL A 121 -1.02 8.61 -9.01
N LYS A 122 -1.92 8.68 -8.03
CA LYS A 122 -3.29 9.18 -8.23
C LYS A 122 -3.56 10.35 -7.31
N ASN A 123 -4.19 11.39 -7.86
CA ASN A 123 -4.76 12.46 -7.05
C ASN A 123 -6.01 11.92 -6.37
N VAL A 124 -6.16 12.19 -5.07
CA VAL A 124 -7.44 11.98 -4.40
C VAL A 124 -8.43 13.00 -4.95
N LYS A 125 -9.52 12.52 -5.53
CA LYS A 125 -10.70 13.32 -5.80
C LYS A 125 -11.81 12.76 -4.91
N PRO A 126 -12.32 13.51 -3.93
CA PRO A 126 -13.53 13.10 -3.24
C PRO A 126 -14.65 12.99 -4.29
N CYS A 127 -15.13 11.77 -4.55
CA CYS A 127 -16.30 11.56 -5.40
C CYS A 127 -17.55 11.70 -4.54
N TYR A 128 -18.47 12.57 -4.95
CA TYR A 128 -19.77 12.75 -4.32
C TYR A 128 -20.84 12.01 -5.14
N THR A 129 -21.64 11.16 -4.49
CA THR A 129 -22.98 10.80 -4.97
C THR A 129 -23.98 11.71 -4.27
N MET A 130 -24.66 12.56 -5.04
CA MET A 130 -25.86 13.30 -4.62
C MET A 130 -27.06 12.36 -4.56
#